data_AF-E7GGM2-F1
#
_entry.id   AF-E7GGM2-F1
#
_cell.length_a   1.000
_cell.length_b   1.000
_cell.length_c   1.000
_cell.angle_alpha   90.00
_cell.angle_beta   90.00
_cell.angle_gamma   90.00
#
_symmetry.space_group_name_H-M   'P 1'
#
loop_
_entity.id
_entity.type
_entity.pdbx_description
1 polymer ?
#
loop_
_entity_poly.entity_id
_entity_poly.type
_entity_poly.pdbx_seq_one_letter_code
_entity_poly.pdbx_strand_id
1 'polypeptide(L)' 'MKLFVNGKEAVAGMKVQTFRGEEAILLDWYEPGTRSGGNGGRVYLKINDTKMEYFPSIINGKFAE' A
#
# COMPACT_ATOMS: atom_id res chain seq x y z
N MET A 1 4.76 12.69 3.02
CA MET A 1 3.54 12.26 2.32
C MET A 1 2.89 11.13 3.08
N LYS A 2 1.58 11.26 3.26
CA LYS A 2 0.74 10.23 3.85
C LYS A 2 0.16 9.36 2.75
N LEU A 3 0.03 8.07 3.03
CA LEU A 3 -0.72 7.15 2.18
C LEU A 3 -2.19 7.22 2.56
N PHE A 4 -3.07 7.33 1.57
CA PHE A 4 -4.51 7.23 1.75
C PHE A 4 -5.02 6.02 0.99
N VAL A 5 -5.80 5.17 1.63
CA VAL A 5 -6.45 3.99 1.06
C VAL A 5 -7.96 4.21 1.07
N ASN A 6 -8.60 4.21 -0.10
CA ASN A 6 -10.03 4.52 -0.24
C ASN A 6 -10.43 5.86 0.43
N GLY A 7 -9.58 6.88 0.31
CA GLY A 7 -9.82 8.21 0.89
C GLY A 7 -9.62 8.32 2.41
N LYS A 8 -9.20 7.23 3.08
CA LYS A 8 -8.87 7.24 4.51
C LYS A 8 -7.36 7.16 4.69
N GLU A 9 -6.82 7.87 5.67
CA GLU A 9 -5.38 7.78 6.01
C GLU A 9 -5.03 6.33 6.36
N ALA A 10 -3.97 5.81 5.75
CA ALA A 10 -3.55 4.43 5.90
C ALA A 10 -2.90 4.20 7.26
N VAL A 11 -3.19 3.04 7.86
CA VAL A 11 -2.64 2.62 9.15
C VAL A 11 -2.07 1.22 9.00
N ALA A 12 -0.85 0.99 9.49
CA ALA A 12 -0.26 -0.34 9.51
C ALA A 12 -1.15 -1.31 10.32
N GLY A 13 -1.36 -2.51 9.79
CA GLY A 13 -2.28 -3.51 10.33
C GLY A 13 -3.72 -3.38 9.82
N MET A 14 -4.07 -2.35 9.04
CA MET A 14 -5.43 -2.25 8.50
C MET A 14 -5.71 -3.34 7.46
N LYS A 15 -6.94 -3.85 7.45
CA LYS A 15 -7.44 -4.70 6.37
C LYS A 15 -7.70 -3.84 5.14
N VAL A 16 -7.20 -4.28 4.00
CA VAL A 16 -7.41 -3.66 2.69
C VAL A 16 -7.84 -4.74 1.70
N GLN A 17 -8.42 -4.32 0.59
CA GLN A 17 -8.77 -5.20 -0.50
C GLN A 17 -7.93 -4.82 -1.72
N THR A 18 -7.39 -5.81 -2.43
CA THR A 18 -6.72 -5.56 -3.71
C THR A 18 -7.75 -5.27 -4.80
N PHE A 19 -7.33 -4.68 -5.92
CA PHE A 19 -8.21 -4.46 -7.08
C PHE A 19 -8.79 -5.77 -7.67
N ARG A 20 -8.21 -6.92 -7.31
CA ARG A 20 -8.68 -8.26 -7.69
C ARG A 20 -9.68 -8.86 -6.69
N GLY A 21 -10.02 -8.13 -5.64
CA GLY A 21 -10.94 -8.58 -4.60
C GLY A 21 -10.30 -9.39 -3.47
N GLU A 22 -8.99 -9.59 -3.48
CA GLU A 22 -8.27 -10.35 -2.45
C GLU A 22 -8.16 -9.54 -1.16
N GLU A 23 -8.46 -10.16 -0.02
CA GLU A 23 -8.22 -9.55 1.29
C GLU A 23 -6.72 -9.54 1.59
N ALA A 24 -6.23 -8.41 2.10
CA ALA A 24 -4.84 -8.23 2.49
C ALA A 24 -4.73 -7.42 3.78
N ILE A 25 -3.60 -7.53 4.47
CA ILE A 25 -3.24 -6.65 5.59
C ILE A 25 -2.13 -5.71 5.12
N LEU A 26 -2.34 -4.41 5.24
CA LEU A 26 -1.29 -3.43 4.99
C LEU A 26 -0.26 -3.49 6.12
N LEU A 27 0.98 -3.83 5.82
CA LEU A 27 2.04 -3.96 6.81
C LEU A 27 2.86 -2.67 6.96
N ASP A 28 3.24 -2.07 5.84
CA ASP A 28 4.14 -0.90 5.79
C ASP A 28 4.08 -0.25 4.39
N TRP A 29 4.70 0.93 4.21
CA TRP A 29 4.82 1.60 2.92
C TRP A 29 6.03 2.54 2.83
N TYR A 30 6.48 2.79 1.61
CA TYR A 30 7.53 3.78 1.32
C TYR A 30 7.03 4.81 0.32
N GLU A 31 7.35 6.07 0.58
CA GLU A 31 6.97 7.20 -0.25
C GLU A 31 7.67 7.17 -1.62
N PRO A 32 7.06 7.75 -2.66
CA PRO A 32 7.74 7.94 -3.95
C PRO A 32 9.09 8.63 -3.79
N GLY A 33 10.11 8.18 -4.54
CA GLY A 33 11.43 8.81 -4.52
C GLY A 33 12.32 8.52 -3.30
N THR A 34 11.82 7.83 -2.26
CA THR A 34 12.66 7.41 -1.11
C THR A 34 13.58 6.23 -1.42
N ARG A 35 13.32 5.46 -2.50
CA ARG A 35 14.18 4.37 -2.97
C ARG A 35 14.50 4.51 -4.46
N SER A 36 15.75 4.23 -4.81
CA SER A 36 16.26 4.33 -6.19
C SER A 36 15.44 3.43 -7.13
N GLY A 37 14.69 4.05 -8.05
CA GLY A 37 13.92 3.36 -9.10
C GLY A 37 12.38 3.38 -8.97
N GLY A 38 11.80 4.00 -7.94
CA GLY A 38 10.34 3.97 -7.72
C GLY A 38 9.66 5.33 -7.67
N ASN A 39 9.18 5.85 -8.80
CA ASN A 39 8.41 7.12 -8.86
C ASN A 39 6.99 7.04 -8.26
N GLY A 40 6.53 5.86 -7.83
CA GLY A 40 5.14 5.64 -7.36
C GLY A 40 4.99 5.23 -5.89
N GLY A 41 6.10 5.14 -5.14
CA GLY A 41 6.10 4.55 -3.79
C GLY A 41 5.75 3.06 -3.80
N ARG A 42 5.70 2.46 -2.61
CA ARG A 42 5.42 1.02 -2.42
C ARG A 42 4.59 0.77 -1.18
N VAL A 43 3.81 -0.29 -1.19
CA VAL A 43 3.11 -0.85 -0.02
C VAL A 43 3.52 -2.29 0.17
N TYR A 44 3.64 -2.71 1.43
CA TYR A 44 3.84 -4.11 1.81
C TYR A 44 2.53 -4.68 2.28
N LEU A 45 2.09 -5.74 1.62
CA LEU A 45 0.84 -6.42 1.95
C LEU A 45 1.14 -7.83 2.45
N LYS A 46 0.33 -8.30 3.40
CA LYS A 46 0.22 -9.72 3.76
C LYS A 46 -1.02 -10.30 3.09
N ILE A 47 -0.82 -11.27 2.19
CA ILE A 47 -1.90 -12.03 1.53
C ILE A 47 -1.58 -13.51 1.75
N ASN A 48 -2.53 -14.29 2.29
CA ASN A 48 -2.34 -15.72 2.57
C ASN A 48 -1.01 -16.03 3.30
N ASP A 49 -0.75 -15.30 4.39
CA ASP A 49 0.49 -15.36 5.19
C ASP A 49 1.81 -15.00 4.48
N THR A 50 1.75 -14.57 3.23
CA THR A 50 2.92 -14.16 2.45
C THR A 50 3.02 -12.63 2.42
N LYS A 51 4.20 -12.10 2.75
CA LYS A 51 4.53 -10.67 2.60
C LYS A 51 4.98 -10.39 1.17
N MET A 52 4.32 -9.44 0.52
CA MET A 52 4.61 -9.04 -0.86
C MET A 52 4.64 -7.52 -1.01
N GLU A 53 5.48 -7.04 -1.91
CA GLU A 53 5.59 -5.62 -2.26
C GLU A 53 4.70 -5.32 -3.47
N TYR A 54 3.94 -4.22 -3.38
CA TYR A 54 3.04 -3.77 -4.44
C TYR A 54 3.10 -2.26 -4.65
N PHE A 55 2.55 -1.80 -5.78
CA PHE A 55 2.20 -0.40 -5.95
C PHE A 55 0.97 -0.05 -5.09
N PRO A 56 0.87 1.19 -4.57
CA PRO A 56 -0.30 1.64 -3.80
C PRO A 56 -1.63 1.47 -4.54
N SER A 57 -1.63 1.64 -5.87
CA SER A 57 -2.84 1.51 -6.71
C SER A 57 -3.52 0.13 -6.59
N ILE A 58 -2.77 -0.90 -6.21
CA ILE A 58 -3.30 -2.25 -5.99
C ILE A 58 -4.38 -2.25 -4.91
N ILE A 59 -4.29 -1.37 -3.92
CA ILE A 59 -5.23 -1.25 -2.80
C ILE A 59 -6.04 0.04 -2.85
N ASN A 60 -6.17 0.65 -4.04
CA ASN A 60 -6.72 2.01 -4.19
C ASN A 60 -6.01 3.04 -3.27
N GLY A 61 -4.69 2.86 -3.15
CA GLY A 61 -3.79 3.69 -2.36
C GLY A 61 -3.24 4.85 -3.17
N LYS A 62 -3.19 6.05 -2.58
CA LYS A 62 -2.58 7.24 -3.16
C LYS A 62 -1.77 8.00 -2.11
N PHE A 63 -0.57 8.45 -2.49
CA PHE A 63 0.20 9.38 -1.67
C PHE A 63 -0.29 10.81 -1.86
N ALA A 64 -0.48 11.53 -0.77
CA ALA A 64 -0.80 12.95 -0.72
C ALA A 64 0.00 13.64 0.40
N GLU A 65 0.18 14.95 0.30
CA GLU A 65 0.77 15.77 1.38
C GLU A 65 -0.16 15.88 2.59
#